data_AF-A0A521UP18-F1
#
_entry.id   AF-A0A521UP18-F1
#
_cell.length_a   1.000
_cell.length_b   1.000
_cell.length_c   1.000
_cell.angle_alpha   90.00
_cell.angle_beta   90.00
_cell.angle_gamma   90.00
#
_symmetry.space_group_name_H-M   'P 1'
#
loop_
_entity.id
_entity.type
_entity.pdbx_description
1 polymer ?
#
loop_
_entity_poly.entity_id
_entity_poly.type
_entity_poly.pdbx_seq_one_letter_code
_entity_poly.pdbx_strand_id
1 'polypeptide(L)'
;MSRPVLVEPIGPDGSIRIHPIGTTRSPVRGQQTGGFQDVESSIDLAPEFESYLQGLEQYSHLIVLYWMHEQMIPKATTRPQGHPAAPEVGMFACR
;
A
#
# COMPACT_ATOMS: atom_id res chain seq x y z
N MET A 1 22.22 -6.58 21.51
CA MET A 1 21.48 -7.08 20.34
C MET A 1 20.08 -7.44 20.81
N SER A 2 19.05 -6.73 20.32
CA SER A 2 17.67 -7.02 20.69
C SER A 2 17.27 -8.38 20.12
N ARG A 3 16.53 -9.17 20.90
CA ARG A 3 16.06 -10.49 20.50
C ARG A 3 15.11 -10.34 19.31
N PRO A 4 15.23 -11.12 18.23
CA PRO A 4 14.25 -11.05 17.14
C PRO A 4 12.87 -11.35 17.72
N VAL A 5 11.92 -10.46 17.46
CA VAL A 5 10.51 -10.69 17.79
C VAL A 5 10.02 -11.73 16.79
N LEU A 6 9.66 -12.92 17.28
CA LEU A 6 8.96 -13.90 16.48
C LEU A 6 7.59 -13.31 16.14
N VAL A 7 7.38 -12.94 14.89
CA VAL A 7 6.05 -12.54 14.40
C VAL A 7 5.39 -13.82 13.92
N GLU A 8 4.37 -14.30 14.64
CA GLU A 8 3.45 -15.30 14.09
C GLU A 8 2.60 -14.59 13.03
N PRO A 9 2.81 -14.88 11.73
CA PRO A 9 2.22 -14.07 10.67
C PRO A 9 0.72 -14.32 10.52
N ILE A 10 0.23 -15.45 11.04
CA ILE A 10 -1.15 -15.89 10.95
C ILE A 10 -1.64 -16.21 12.36
N GLY A 11 -2.69 -15.52 12.80
CA GLY A 11 -3.35 -15.78 14.06
C GLY A 11 -4.14 -17.10 14.05
N PRO A 12 -4.57 -17.60 15.22
CA PRO A 12 -5.32 -18.87 15.34
C PRO A 12 -6.64 -18.88 14.55
N ASP A 13 -7.18 -17.70 14.25
CA ASP A 13 -8.40 -17.46 13.49
C ASP A 13 -8.15 -17.28 11.98
N GLY A 14 -6.91 -17.43 11.52
CA GLY A 14 -6.51 -17.19 10.13
C GLY A 14 -6.30 -15.71 9.80
N SER A 15 -6.34 -14.81 10.79
CA SER A 15 -6.07 -13.39 10.58
C SER A 15 -4.59 -13.14 10.30
N ILE A 16 -4.29 -12.19 9.41
CA ILE A 16 -2.93 -11.69 9.20
C ILE A 16 -2.81 -10.34 9.89
N ARG A 17 -1.78 -10.17 10.71
CA ARG A 17 -1.49 -8.88 11.34
C ARG A 17 -0.44 -8.14 10.52
N ILE A 18 -0.79 -6.96 10.04
CA ILE A 18 0.11 -6.10 9.26
C ILE A 18 0.62 -4.99 10.16
N HIS A 19 1.95 -4.84 10.22
CA HIS A 19 2.62 -3.74 10.91
C HIS A 19 3.20 -2.77 9.87
N PRO A 20 2.74 -1.52 9.79
CA PRO A 20 3.30 -0.55 8.84
C PRO A 20 4.76 -0.26 9.20
N ILE A 21 5.63 -0.25 8.19
CA ILE A 21 7.07 0.03 8.34
C ILE A 21 7.43 1.50 8.05
N GLY A 22 6.43 2.28 7.60
CA GLY A 22 6.60 3.66 7.20
C GLY A 22 5.31 4.29 6.71
N THR A 23 5.41 5.54 6.27
CA THR A 23 4.30 6.33 5.74
C THR A 23 4.69 7.02 4.43
N THR A 24 3.70 7.25 3.57
CA THR A 24 3.92 7.97 2.31
C THR A 24 3.55 9.44 2.47
N ARG A 25 4.42 10.35 1.99
CA ARG A 25 4.10 11.76 1.79
C ARG A 25 3.97 12.05 0.31
N SER A 26 2.80 12.55 -0.08
CA SER A 26 2.46 12.87 -1.46
C SER A 26 1.78 14.25 -1.53
N PRO A 27 1.95 15.02 -2.62
CA PRO A 27 1.16 16.23 -2.86
C PRO A 27 -0.32 15.91 -3.13
N VAL A 28 -0.65 14.66 -3.45
CA VAL A 28 -2.03 14.21 -3.69
C VAL A 28 -2.76 14.04 -2.35
N ARG A 29 -3.83 14.82 -2.14
CA ARG A 29 -4.58 14.86 -0.87
C ARG A 29 -6.00 14.28 -0.93
N GLY A 30 -6.42 13.78 -2.09
CA GLY A 30 -7.77 13.24 -2.27
C GLY A 30 -7.79 12.07 -3.23
N GLN A 31 -8.94 11.42 -3.33
CA GLN A 31 -9.16 10.36 -4.29
C GLN A 31 -9.04 10.94 -5.70
N GLN A 32 -8.13 10.39 -6.48
CA GLN A 32 -8.01 10.70 -7.90
C GLN A 32 -7.73 9.42 -8.69
N THR A 33 -8.14 9.46 -9.95
CA THR A 33 -7.92 8.38 -10.90
C THR A 33 -6.93 8.86 -11.95
N GLY A 34 -5.76 8.24 -11.99
CA GLY A 34 -4.69 8.63 -12.93
C GLY A 34 -4.01 9.94 -12.54
N GLY A 35 -3.27 10.55 -13.47
CA GLY A 35 -2.58 11.82 -13.25
C GLY A 35 -1.30 11.74 -12.40
N PHE A 36 -0.76 10.54 -12.19
CA PHE A 36 0.41 10.31 -11.33
C PHE A 36 1.78 10.44 -12.04
N GLN A 37 1.80 10.72 -13.35
CA GLN A 37 3.03 10.68 -14.17
C GLN A 37 4.11 11.63 -13.64
N ASP A 38 3.71 12.83 -13.21
CA ASP A 38 4.60 13.88 -12.72
C ASP A 38 4.51 14.05 -11.18
N VAL A 39 3.90 13.09 -10.48
CA VAL A 39 3.73 13.15 -9.03
C VAL A 39 4.96 12.56 -8.34
N GLU A 40 5.77 13.42 -7.74
CA GLU A 40 6.83 13.00 -6.85
C GLU A 40 6.29 12.75 -5.43
N SER A 41 6.65 11.61 -4.84
CA SER A 41 6.24 11.23 -3.47
C SER A 41 7.43 10.61 -2.75
N SER A 42 7.42 10.70 -1.42
CA SER A 42 8.44 10.09 -0.56
C SER A 42 7.82 9.06 0.37
N ILE A 43 8.61 8.04 0.72
CA ILE A 43 8.24 7.01 1.70
C ILE A 43 9.20 7.16 2.88
N ASP A 44 8.65 7.51 4.04
CA ASP A 44 9.41 7.65 5.28
C ASP A 44 9.33 6.35 6.06
N LEU A 45 10.46 5.69 6.22
CA LEU A 45 10.57 4.51 7.06
C LEU A 45 11.02 4.90 8.47
N ALA A 46 10.68 4.06 9.44
CA ALA A 46 11.18 4.21 10.79
C ALA A 46 12.72 3.92 10.85
N PRO A 47 13.49 4.61 11.73
CA PRO A 47 14.95 4.51 11.75
C PRO A 47 15.50 3.08 11.91
N GLU A 48 14.77 2.20 12.59
CA GLU A 48 15.16 0.79 12.74
C GLU A 48 15.31 0.02 11.41
N PHE A 49 14.71 0.53 10.34
CA PHE A 49 14.78 -0.06 9.00
C PHE A 49 15.92 0.50 8.14
N GLU A 50 16.74 1.43 8.63
CA GLU A 50 17.81 2.05 7.85
C GLU A 50 18.76 1.02 7.23
N SER A 51 19.23 0.05 8.03
CA SER A 51 20.11 -1.03 7.55
C SER A 51 19.46 -1.98 6.53
N TYR A 52 18.13 -2.00 6.45
CA TYR A 52 17.38 -2.85 5.51
C TYR A 52 17.38 -2.22 4.10
N LEU A 53 17.76 -0.96 3.96
CA LEU A 53 17.83 -0.23 2.69
C LEU A 53 19.16 -0.43 1.94
N GLN A 54 20.13 -1.13 2.54
CA GLN A 54 21.45 -1.31 1.93
C GLN A 54 21.35 -1.96 0.54
N GLY A 55 21.83 -1.26 -0.49
CA GLY A 55 21.83 -1.73 -1.89
C GLY A 55 20.56 -1.42 -2.65
N LEU A 56 19.56 -0.78 -2.04
CA LEU A 56 18.32 -0.39 -2.71
C LEU A 56 18.57 0.61 -3.85
N GLU A 57 19.60 1.46 -3.71
CA GLU A 57 20.00 2.46 -4.70
C GLU A 57 20.52 1.87 -6.02
N GLN A 58 20.81 0.57 -6.06
CA GLN A 58 21.19 -0.15 -7.29
C GLN A 58 19.98 -0.45 -8.20
N TYR A 59 18.75 -0.24 -7.70
CA TYR A 59 17.52 -0.50 -8.44
C TYR A 59 16.85 0.79 -8.86
N SER A 60 16.37 0.85 -10.10
CA SER A 60 15.64 1.99 -10.64
C SER A 60 14.13 1.94 -10.37
N HIS A 61 13.59 0.78 -10.00
CA HIS A 61 12.15 0.55 -9.81
C HIS A 61 11.89 -0.31 -8.58
N LEU A 62 10.81 0.02 -7.85
CA LEU A 62 10.36 -0.68 -6.66
C LEU A 62 8.90 -1.11 -6.79
N ILE A 63 8.56 -2.26 -6.20
CA ILE A 63 7.16 -2.61 -5.92
C ILE A 63 6.88 -2.18 -4.49
N VAL A 64 5.98 -1.21 -4.34
CA VAL A 64 5.57 -0.69 -3.03
C VAL A 64 4.19 -1.22 -2.70
N LEU A 65 4.10 -2.04 -1.64
CA LEU A 65 2.83 -2.44 -1.07
C LEU A 65 2.44 -1.46 0.04
N TYR A 66 1.26 -0.84 -0.09
CA TYR A 66 0.75 0.13 0.87
C TYR A 66 -0.70 -0.17 1.23
N TRP A 67 -1.18 0.44 2.32
CA TRP A 67 -2.55 0.29 2.78
C TRP A 67 -3.38 1.51 2.39
N MET A 68 -4.50 1.28 1.68
CA MET A 68 -5.47 2.32 1.37
C MET A 68 -6.31 2.65 2.62
N HIS A 69 -5.70 3.34 3.59
CA HIS A 69 -6.26 3.55 4.93
C HIS A 69 -7.59 4.31 4.99
N GLU A 70 -7.98 5.04 3.94
CA GLU A 70 -9.30 5.67 3.85
C GLU A 70 -10.41 4.71 3.37
N GLN A 71 -10.06 3.56 2.78
CA GLN A 71 -11.03 2.56 2.31
C GLN A 71 -11.41 1.61 3.44
N MET A 72 -12.38 2.04 4.25
CA MET A 72 -12.81 1.30 5.44
C MET A 72 -13.96 0.31 5.18
N ILE A 73 -14.65 0.44 4.04
CA ILE A 73 -15.86 -0.33 3.75
C ILE A 73 -15.61 -1.24 2.54
N PRO A 74 -15.66 -2.57 2.70
CA PRO A 74 -15.53 -3.48 1.58
C PRO A 74 -16.76 -3.37 0.66
N LYS A 75 -16.52 -3.43 -0.66
CA LYS A 75 -17.58 -3.47 -1.67
C LYS A 75 -17.44 -4.74 -2.50
N ALA A 76 -18.54 -5.40 -2.79
CA ALA A 76 -18.56 -6.60 -3.62
C ALA A 76 -18.37 -6.26 -5.11
N THR A 77 -18.90 -5.12 -5.55
CA THR A 77 -18.86 -4.65 -6.93
C THR A 77 -18.35 -3.21 -7.03
N THR A 78 -17.91 -2.83 -8.21
CA THR A 78 -17.49 -1.46 -8.54
C THR A 78 -17.74 -1.16 -10.02
N ARG A 79 -17.80 0.12 -10.38
CA ARG A 79 -17.57 0.57 -11.76
C ARG A 79 -16.13 1.05 -11.83
N PRO A 80 -15.30 0.53 -12.76
CA PRO A 80 -13.90 0.94 -12.88
C PRO A 80 -13.76 2.46 -12.86
N GLN A 81 -12.90 2.96 -11.97
CA GLN A 81 -12.62 4.39 -11.81
C GLN A 81 -13.85 5.27 -11.49
N GLY A 82 -14.97 4.68 -11.07
CA GLY A 82 -16.25 5.37 -10.87
C GLY A 82 -16.93 5.81 -12.18
N HIS A 83 -16.48 5.33 -13.34
CA HIS A 83 -16.99 5.79 -14.63
C HIS A 83 -18.45 5.35 -14.87
N PRO A 84 -19.42 6.26 -15.05
CA PRO A 84 -20.84 5.91 -15.11
C PRO A 84 -21.21 4.97 -16.28
N ALA A 85 -20.51 5.10 -17.41
CA ALA A 85 -20.74 4.26 -18.58
C ALA A 85 -20.00 2.91 -18.54
N ALA A 86 -19.13 2.68 -17.55
CA ALA A 86 -18.42 1.41 -17.44
C ALA A 86 -19.36 0.33 -16.86
N PRO A 87 -19.23 -0.94 -17.27
CA PRO A 87 -20.01 -2.02 -16.68
C PRO A 87 -19.69 -2.15 -15.19
N GLU A 88 -20.68 -2.58 -14.41
CA GLU A 88 -20.46 -2.98 -13.03
C GLU A 88 -19.80 -4.36 -13.02
N VAL A 89 -18.70 -4.49 -12.27
CA VAL A 89 -17.90 -5.71 -12.19
C VAL A 89 -17.62 -6.07 -10.73
N GLY A 90 -17.24 -7.32 -10.47
CA GLY A 90 -16.77 -7.74 -9.14
C GLY A 90 -15.50 -6.98 -8.75
N MET A 91 -15.33 -6.66 -7.46
CA MET A 91 -14.21 -5.84 -6.97
C MET A 91 -12.84 -6.43 -7.36
N PHE A 92 -12.69 -7.75 -7.30
CA PHE A 92 -11.45 -8.43 -7.68
C PHE A 92 -11.18 -8.48 -9.20
N ALA A 93 -12.12 -8.07 -10.03
CA ALA A 93 -11.93 -7.91 -11.47
C ALA A 93 -11.42 -6.49 -11.84
N CYS A 94 -11.23 -5.61 -10.84
CA CYS A 94 -10.74 -4.25 -11.01
C CYS A 94 -9.47 -4.02 -10.17
N ARG A 95 -8.78 -2.92 -10.45
CA ARG A 95 -7.70 -2.36 -9.64
C ARG A 95 -8.11 -0.99 -9.11
#